data_AF-A0AAF0JK50-F1
#
_entry.id   AF-A0AAF0JK50-F1
#
_cell.length_a   1.000
_cell.length_b   1.000
_cell.length_c   1.000
_cell.angle_alpha   90.00
_cell.angle_beta   90.00
_cell.angle_gamma   90.00
#
_symmetry.space_group_name_H-M   'P 1'
#
loop_
_entity.id
_entity.type
_entity.pdbx_description
1 polymer ?
#
loop_
_entity_poly.entity_id
_entity_poly.type
_entity_poly.pdbx_seq_one_letter_code
_entity_poly.pdbx_strand_id
1 'polypeptide(L)' 'MFKKSATDQDVDKYVEKVEQEGGLIQQRYNAEFLRGFAARMPQEFVEKLQDEAKNDKSGLM' A
#
# COMPACT_ATOMS: atom_id res chain seq x y z
N MET A 1 -4.27 -0.10 3.53
CA MET A 1 -4.63 0.93 4.53
C MET A 1 -3.62 0.85 5.65
N PHE A 2 -2.98 1.97 6.01
CA PHE A 2 -1.89 1.96 6.99
C PHE A 2 -2.42 2.03 8.42
N LYS A 3 -1.66 1.48 9.38
CA LYS A 3 -1.95 1.65 10.81
C LYS A 3 -1.89 3.14 11.16
N LYS A 4 -2.66 3.59 12.16
CA LYS A 4 -2.69 5.00 12.61
C LYS A 4 -1.30 5.58 12.95
N SER A 5 -0.37 4.72 13.32
CA SER A 5 1.02 5.09 13.65
C SER A 5 1.92 5.33 12.43
N ALA A 6 1.44 5.05 11.21
CA ALA A 6 2.23 5.26 10.01
C ALA A 6 2.40 6.77 9.75
N THR A 7 3.65 7.18 9.65
CA THR A 7 3.99 8.56 9.32
C THR A 7 3.71 8.81 7.84
N ASP A 8 3.54 10.09 7.47
CA ASP A 8 3.40 10.46 6.06
C ASP A 8 4.60 9.98 5.23
N GLN A 9 5.80 9.96 5.82
CA GLN A 9 7.00 9.38 5.21
C GLN A 9 6.89 7.88 4.90
N ASP A 10 6.22 7.11 5.77
CA ASP A 10 5.97 5.71 5.49
C ASP A 10 5.01 5.57 4.31
N VAL A 11 3.94 6.36 4.29
CA VAL A 11 2.97 6.34 3.19
C VAL A 11 3.64 6.72 1.86
N ASP A 12 4.47 7.77 1.84
CA ASP A 12 5.19 8.20 0.66
C ASP A 12 6.15 7.13 0.13
N LYS A 13 6.87 6.40 1.00
CA LYS A 13 7.72 5.27 0.57
C LYS A 13 6.94 4.20 -0.21
N TYR A 14 5.73 3.88 0.24
CA TYR A 14 4.90 2.89 -0.45
C TYR A 14 4.28 3.46 -1.72
N VAL A 15 3.99 4.75 -1.75
CA VAL A 15 3.57 5.46 -2.97
C VAL A 15 4.69 5.39 -4.01
N GLU A 16 5.92 5.77 -3.66
CA GLU A 16 7.08 5.72 -4.56
C GLU A 16 7.31 4.29 -5.09
N LYS A 17 7.18 3.28 -4.23
CA LYS A 17 7.30 1.87 -4.65
C LYS A 17 6.21 1.48 -5.64
N VAL A 18 4.98 1.93 -5.44
CA VAL A 18 3.86 1.66 -6.37
C VAL A 18 4.07 2.40 -7.70
N GLU A 19 4.58 3.63 -7.68
CA GLU A 19 4.90 4.38 -8.91
C GLU A 19 6.06 3.75 -9.68
N GLN A 20 7.10 3.27 -9.00
CA GLN A 20 8.23 2.56 -9.61
C GLN A 20 7.82 1.25 -10.28
N GLU A 21 6.86 0.54 -9.71
CA GLU A 21 6.31 -0.71 -10.24
C GLU A 21 5.27 -0.47 -11.36
N GLY A 22 5.11 0.78 -11.83
CA GLY A 22 4.20 1.15 -12.92
C GLY A 22 2.75 1.34 -12.48
N GLY A 23 2.49 1.43 -11.18
CA GLY A 23 1.21 1.83 -10.62
C GLY A 23 1.00 3.34 -10.66
N LEU A 24 -0.26 3.76 -10.78
CA LEU A 24 -0.65 5.16 -10.79
C LEU A 24 -1.42 5.50 -9.53
N ILE A 25 -0.90 6.42 -8.71
CA ILE A 25 -1.62 6.92 -7.55
C ILE A 25 -2.81 7.76 -8.00
N GLN A 26 -4.02 7.35 -7.65
CA GLN A 26 -5.23 8.08 -8.00
C GLN A 26 -5.66 9.04 -6.90
N GLN A 27 -5.50 8.65 -5.64
CA GLN A 27 -5.96 9.44 -4.52
C GLN A 27 -5.13 9.16 -3.27
N ARG A 28 -4.69 10.20 -2.57
CA ARG A 28 -4.08 10.08 -1.24
C ARG A 28 -5.12 10.43 -0.18
N TYR A 29 -5.12 9.67 0.90
CA TYR A 29 -5.96 9.88 2.06
C TYR A 29 -5.06 10.13 3.28
N ASN A 30 -5.06 11.38 3.74
CA ASN A 30 -4.31 11.82 4.92
C ASN A 30 -5.26 12.37 5.99
N ALA A 31 -6.25 11.57 6.37
CA ALA A 31 -7.13 11.91 7.49
C ALA A 31 -6.56 11.34 8.80
N GLU A 32 -6.81 12.00 9.94
CA GLU A 32 -6.40 11.51 11.27
C GLU A 32 -6.90 10.08 11.57
N PHE A 33 -8.03 9.71 10.99
CA PHE A 33 -8.64 8.38 11.13
C PHE A 33 -8.33 7.43 9.97
N LEU A 34 -7.75 7.91 8.87
CA LEU A 34 -7.53 7.13 7.65
C LEU A 34 -6.30 7.65 6.89
N ARG A 35 -5.20 6.91 7.03
CA ARG A 35 -3.95 7.13 6.29
C ARG A 35 -3.75 6.06 5.23
N GLY A 36 -3.58 6.48 3.98
CA GLY A 36 -3.28 5.60 2.87
C GLY A 36 -3.49 6.24 1.51
N PHE A 37 -3.55 5.41 0.48
CA PHE A 37 -3.74 5.88 -0.89
C PHE A 37 -4.50 4.82 -1.70
N ALA A 38 -5.23 5.29 -2.70
CA ALA A 38 -5.76 4.48 -3.78
C ALA A 38 -4.81 4.62 -4.97
N ALA A 39 -4.39 3.48 -5.50
CA ALA A 39 -3.58 3.40 -6.70
C ALA A 39 -4.24 2.44 -7.70
N ARG A 40 -4.17 2.80 -8.98
CA ARG A 40 -4.45 1.89 -10.08
C ARG A 40 -3.16 1.16 -10.40
N MET A 41 -3.11 -0.12 -10.05
CA MET A 41 -1.99 -0.99 -10.33
C MET A 41 -2.36 -1.99 -11.44
N PRO A 42 -1.40 -2.42 -12.27
CA PRO A 42 -1.63 -3.53 -13.19
C PRO A 42 -1.96 -4.80 -12.41
N GLN A 43 -2.85 -5.62 -12.97
CA GLN A 43 -3.42 -6.79 -12.28
C GLN A 43 -2.33 -7.77 -11.81
N GLU A 44 -1.29 -7.94 -12.62
CA GLU A 44 -0.11 -8.77 -12.32
C GLU A 44 0.62 -8.34 -11.05
N PHE A 45 0.63 -7.04 -10.73
CA PHE A 45 1.27 -6.50 -9.54
C PHE A 45 0.37 -6.62 -8.29
N VAL A 46 -0.94 -6.53 -8.48
CA VAL A 46 -1.93 -6.77 -7.41
C VAL A 46 -1.85 -8.22 -6.91
N GLU A 47 -1.65 -9.17 -7.82
CA GLU A 47 -1.50 -10.59 -7.47
C GLU A 47 -0.24 -10.82 -6.63
N LYS A 48 0.91 -10.24 -7.01
CA LYS A 48 2.15 -10.32 -6.21
C LYS A 48 2.01 -9.70 -4.83
N LEU A 49 1.43 -8.50 -4.74
CA LEU A 49 1.21 -7.82 -3.47
C LEU A 49 0.23 -8.58 -2.56
N GLN A 50 -0.81 -9.21 -3.11
CA GLN A 50 -1.73 -10.04 -2.33
C GLN A 50 -1.07 -11.32 -1.84
N ASP A 51 -0.18 -11.91 -2.63
CA ASP A 51 0.56 -13.12 -2.25
C ASP A 51 1.57 -12.81 -1.13
N GLU A 52 2.33 -11.71 -1.24
CA GLU A 52 3.20 -11.21 -0.17
C GLU A 52 2.41 -10.85 1.10
N ALA A 53 1.26 -10.18 0.97
CA ALA A 53 0.42 -9.83 2.12
C ALA A 53 -0.28 -11.03 2.77
N LYS A 54 -0.52 -12.12 2.02
CA LYS A 54 -1.01 -13.39 2.57
C LYS A 54 0.08 -14.13 3.32
N ASN A 55 1.31 -14.10 2.82
CA ASN A 55 2.43 -14.80 3.44
C ASN A 55 2.77 -14.22 4.83
N ASP A 56 2.61 -12.91 5.03
CA ASP A 56 2.77 -12.26 6.35
C ASP A 56 1.70 -12.69 7.39
N LYS A 57 0.52 -13.15 6.95
CA LYS A 57 -0.56 -13.65 7.84
C LYS A 57 -0.40 -15.11 8.26
N SER A 58 0.56 -15.85 7.71
CA SER A 58 0.80 -17.25 8.09
C SER A 58 1.71 -17.41 9.32
N GLY A 59 2.20 -16.31 9.91
CA GLY A 59 2.98 -16.30 11.15
C GLY A 59 2.18 -16.10 12.45
N LEU A 60 0.84 -16.17 12.41
CA LEU A 60 -0.06 -15.92 13.55
C LEU A 60 -1.08 -17.05 13.80
N MET A 61 -0.74 -18.29 13.48
CA MET A 61 -1.47 -19.48 13.94
C MET A 61 -0.65 -20.28 14.93
#